data_AF-A0A239XEW0-F1
#
_entry.id   AF-A0A239XEW0-F1
#
_cell.length_a   1.000
_cell.length_b   1.000
_cell.length_c   1.000
_cell.angle_alpha   90.00
_cell.angle_beta   90.00
_cell.angle_gamma   90.00
#
_symmetry.space_group_name_H-M   'P 1'
#
loop_
_entity.id
_entity.type
_entity.pdbx_description
1 polymer ?
#
loop_
_entity_poly.entity_id
_entity_poly.type
_entity_poly.pdbx_seq_one_letter_code
_entity_poly.pdbx_strand_id
1 'polypeptide(L)'
;MMYMTSAINRRVIKTSLAVKILATCIFFNFIGAVFFTFLLSFTDVYQVGHLEPDAYLFEAVTAKLAKTPLTQFVEGIFANIIVNTAVFATIRMKDDAGKVIAMIFIIYIFAFLGFEHVIANFATFSLAFFANGGPVEGMTVMSILSNFLFSGLGNFVGGGIIIGALYSWLNEKSELYVD
;
A
#
# COMPACT_ATOMS: atom_id res chain seq x y z
N MET A 1 -7.08 1.91 -6.40
CA MET A 1 -7.12 3.37 -6.68
C MET A 1 -7.18 3.65 -8.18
N MET A 2 -6.20 3.18 -8.98
CA MET A 2 -6.15 3.30 -10.45
C MET A 2 -7.47 2.95 -11.17
N TYR A 3 -8.07 1.80 -10.87
CA TYR A 3 -9.32 1.39 -11.53
C TYR A 3 -10.48 2.34 -11.27
N MET A 4 -10.61 2.83 -10.04
CA MET A 4 -11.71 3.71 -9.65
C MET A 4 -11.56 5.08 -10.32
N THR A 5 -10.36 5.64 -10.35
CA THR A 5 -10.11 6.93 -11.02
C THR A 5 -10.25 6.81 -12.54
N SER A 6 -9.79 5.72 -13.16
CA SER A 6 -10.00 5.46 -14.59
C SER A 6 -11.49 5.30 -14.94
N ALA A 7 -12.26 4.61 -14.10
CA ALA A 7 -13.70 4.41 -14.30
C ALA A 7 -14.52 5.69 -14.12
N ILE A 8 -14.12 6.58 -13.19
CA ILE A 8 -14.69 7.93 -13.08
C ILE A 8 -14.39 8.74 -14.35
N ASN A 9 -13.13 8.74 -14.81
CA ASN A 9 -12.72 9.48 -16.00
C ASN A 9 -13.52 9.04 -17.25
N ARG A 10 -13.71 7.73 -17.41
CA ARG A 10 -14.53 7.13 -18.50
C ARG A 10 -16.03 7.21 -18.26
N ARG A 11 -16.49 7.85 -17.18
CA ARG A 11 -17.91 8.00 -16.79
C ARG A 11 -18.66 6.68 -16.65
N VAL A 12 -17.95 5.59 -16.30
CA VAL A 12 -18.54 4.26 -16.08
C VAL A 12 -19.23 4.20 -14.72
N ILE A 13 -18.67 4.88 -13.71
CA ILE A 13 -19.23 4.94 -12.36
C ILE A 13 -19.27 6.37 -11.85
N LYS A 14 -20.20 6.65 -10.92
CA LYS A 14 -20.26 7.92 -10.19
C LYS A 14 -19.12 8.01 -9.18
N THR A 15 -18.60 9.23 -8.96
CA THR A 15 -17.58 9.51 -7.94
C THR A 15 -17.98 9.04 -6.54
N SER A 16 -19.26 9.16 -6.17
CA SER A 16 -19.75 8.69 -4.87
C SER A 16 -19.61 7.18 -4.68
N LEU A 17 -19.88 6.39 -5.72
CA LEU A 17 -19.69 4.94 -5.69
C LEU A 17 -18.21 4.58 -5.61
N ALA A 18 -17.36 5.27 -6.39
CA ALA A 18 -15.92 5.05 -6.35
C ALA A 18 -15.31 5.34 -4.96
N VAL A 19 -15.69 6.46 -4.34
CA VAL A 19 -15.28 6.80 -2.97
C VAL A 19 -15.78 5.76 -1.98
N LYS A 20 -17.03 5.31 -2.09
CA LYS A 20 -17.58 4.25 -1.24
C LYS A 20 -16.78 2.95 -1.38
N ILE A 21 -16.46 2.54 -2.60
CA ILE A 21 -15.64 1.33 -2.84
C ILE A 21 -14.25 1.49 -2.21
N LEU A 22 -13.57 2.61 -2.46
CA LEU A 22 -12.23 2.84 -1.91
C LEU A 22 -12.24 2.86 -0.38
N ALA A 23 -13.21 3.54 0.24
CA ALA A 23 -13.35 3.59 1.69
C ALA A 23 -13.61 2.21 2.28
N THR A 24 -14.54 1.44 1.68
CA THR A 24 -14.83 0.06 2.11
C THR A 24 -13.59 -0.83 1.99
N CYS A 25 -12.86 -0.78 0.87
CA CYS A 25 -11.65 -1.57 0.69
C CYS A 25 -10.56 -1.22 1.72
N ILE A 26 -10.30 0.08 1.93
CA ILE A 26 -9.29 0.52 2.91
C ILE A 26 -9.67 0.06 4.32
N PHE A 27 -10.94 0.21 4.69
CA PHE A 27 -11.44 -0.17 6.00
C PHE A 27 -11.33 -1.68 6.25
N PHE A 28 -11.81 -2.52 5.32
CA PHE A 28 -11.73 -3.97 5.50
C PHE A 28 -10.31 -4.52 5.31
N ASN A 29 -9.45 -3.85 4.54
CA ASN A 29 -8.02 -4.18 4.51
C ASN A 29 -7.36 -3.89 5.86
N PHE A 30 -7.72 -2.80 6.53
CA PHE A 30 -7.24 -2.51 7.88
C PHE A 30 -7.70 -3.59 8.87
N ILE A 31 -8.99 -3.94 8.87
CA ILE A 31 -9.52 -5.01 9.73
C ILE A 31 -8.80 -6.34 9.47
N GLY A 32 -8.67 -6.72 8.20
CA GLY A 32 -8.00 -7.96 7.81
C GLY A 32 -6.53 -7.99 8.23
N ALA A 33 -5.81 -6.87 8.05
CA ALA A 33 -4.42 -6.73 8.45
C ALA A 33 -4.24 -6.89 9.97
N VAL A 34 -5.05 -6.18 10.77
CA VAL A 34 -5.01 -6.28 12.24
C VAL A 34 -5.35 -7.69 12.70
N PHE A 35 -6.43 -8.27 12.17
CA PHE A 35 -6.85 -9.63 12.51
C PHE A 35 -5.78 -10.67 12.17
N PHE A 36 -5.22 -10.62 10.96
CA PHE A 36 -4.22 -11.59 10.53
C PHE A 36 -2.91 -11.46 11.32
N THR A 37 -2.46 -10.23 11.59
CA THR A 37 -1.22 -10.01 12.35
C THR A 37 -1.38 -10.29 13.84
N PHE A 38 -2.58 -10.14 14.38
CA PHE A 38 -2.93 -10.65 15.70
C PHE A 38 -2.79 -12.18 15.74
N LEU A 39 -3.31 -12.92 14.77
CA LEU A 39 -3.11 -14.36 14.70
C LEU A 39 -1.64 -14.76 14.54
N LEU A 40 -0.88 -14.02 13.72
CA LEU A 40 0.56 -14.23 13.58
C LEU A 40 1.31 -14.07 14.91
N SER A 41 0.89 -13.18 15.80
CA SER A 41 1.53 -12.99 17.10
C SER A 41 1.45 -14.21 18.03
N PHE A 42 0.58 -15.19 17.73
CA PHE A 42 0.55 -16.47 18.45
C PHE A 42 1.54 -17.50 17.91
N THR A 43 2.14 -17.26 16.73
CA THR A 43 3.20 -18.12 16.19
C THR A 43 4.50 -17.88 16.95
N ASP A 44 5.28 -18.94 17.13
CA ASP A 44 6.51 -18.93 17.94
C ASP A 44 7.46 -17.77 17.63
N VAL A 45 7.61 -17.41 16.35
CA VAL A 45 8.52 -16.32 15.92
C VAL A 45 8.08 -14.94 16.42
N TYR A 46 6.78 -14.69 16.54
CA TYR A 46 6.22 -13.36 16.83
C TYR A 46 5.61 -13.26 18.24
N GLN A 47 5.81 -14.26 19.09
CA GLN A 47 5.44 -14.17 20.49
C GLN A 47 6.28 -13.10 21.20
N VAL A 48 5.69 -12.46 22.21
CA VAL A 48 6.34 -11.37 22.95
C VAL A 48 7.64 -11.84 23.57
N GLY A 49 8.73 -11.16 23.26
CA GLY A 49 10.09 -11.47 23.74
C GLY A 49 10.85 -12.50 22.90
N HIS A 50 10.28 -13.01 21.80
CA HIS A 50 10.97 -13.95 20.91
C HIS A 50 11.70 -13.26 19.76
N LEU A 51 11.25 -12.06 19.37
CA LEU A 51 12.03 -11.19 18.49
C LEU A 51 13.06 -10.41 19.31
N GLU A 52 14.30 -10.40 18.82
CA GLU A 52 15.33 -9.53 19.37
C GLU A 52 14.92 -8.05 19.27
N PRO A 53 15.37 -7.17 20.19
CA PRO A 53 15.03 -5.74 20.15
C PRO A 53 15.46 -5.02 18.86
N ASP A 54 16.52 -5.50 18.20
CA ASP A 54 17.05 -5.00 16.92
C ASP A 54 16.46 -5.74 15.71
N ALA A 55 15.41 -6.53 15.90
CA ALA A 55 14.73 -7.18 14.79
C ALA A 55 14.24 -6.15 13.76
N TYR A 56 14.50 -6.43 12.49
CA TYR A 56 14.14 -5.55 11.36
C TYR A 56 12.68 -5.05 11.40
N LEU A 57 11.74 -5.87 11.91
CA LEU A 57 10.35 -5.47 12.07
C LEU A 57 10.20 -4.21 12.93
N PHE A 58 10.87 -4.16 14.09
CA PHE A 58 10.80 -3.03 15.01
C PHE A 58 11.55 -1.82 14.45
N GLU A 59 12.77 -2.03 13.95
CA GLU A 59 13.57 -0.96 13.34
C GLU A 59 12.85 -0.30 12.17
N ALA A 60 12.28 -1.09 11.26
CA ALA A 60 11.58 -0.58 10.10
C ALA A 60 10.34 0.22 10.49
N VAL A 61 9.57 -0.24 11.48
CA VAL A 61 8.36 0.48 11.94
C VAL A 61 8.73 1.77 12.65
N THR A 62 9.74 1.76 13.54
CA THR A 62 10.23 2.97 14.20
C THR A 62 10.76 3.99 13.18
N ALA A 63 11.54 3.55 12.18
CA ALA A 63 12.02 4.40 11.10
C ALA A 63 10.86 5.02 10.29
N LYS A 64 9.80 4.25 9.99
CA LYS A 64 8.62 4.75 9.27
C LYS A 64 7.80 5.77 10.07
N LEU A 65 7.68 5.56 11.38
CA LEU A 65 6.95 6.45 12.28
C LEU A 65 7.69 7.77 12.53
N ALA A 66 9.02 7.77 12.42
CA ALA A 66 9.86 8.97 12.54
C ALA A 66 9.81 9.90 11.31
N LYS A 67 9.31 9.41 10.16
CA LYS A 67 9.24 10.21 8.93
C LYS A 67 8.29 11.40 9.06
N THR A 68 8.68 12.52 8.46
CA THR A 68 7.80 13.70 8.39
C THR A 68 6.57 13.44 7.52
N PRO A 69 5.46 14.15 7.73
CA PRO A 69 4.29 14.10 6.85
C PRO A 69 4.57 14.23 5.35
N LEU A 70 5.47 15.15 4.97
CA LEU A 70 5.83 15.36 3.58
C LEU A 70 6.55 14.14 3.00
N THR A 71 7.48 13.56 3.77
CA THR A 71 8.19 12.33 3.38
C THR A 71 7.22 11.17 3.21
N GLN A 72 6.31 10.97 4.18
CA GLN A 72 5.28 9.92 4.12
C GLN A 72 4.39 10.07 2.88
N PHE A 73 4.02 11.30 2.54
CA PHE A 73 3.22 11.60 1.36
C PHE A 73 3.97 11.32 0.05
N VAL A 74 5.19 11.83 -0.10
CA VAL A 74 5.99 11.69 -1.33
C VAL A 74 6.37 10.23 -1.57
N GLU A 75 6.83 9.52 -0.54
CA GLU A 75 7.11 8.09 -0.66
C GLU A 75 5.83 7.30 -0.93
N GLY A 76 4.69 7.74 -0.39
CA GLY A 76 3.37 7.20 -0.73
C GLY A 76 3.03 7.32 -2.20
N ILE A 77 3.40 8.43 -2.85
CA ILE A 77 3.22 8.60 -4.29
C ILE A 77 4.01 7.53 -5.04
N PHE A 78 5.32 7.42 -4.76
CA PHE A 78 6.19 6.48 -5.46
C PHE A 78 5.83 5.02 -5.20
N ALA A 79 5.45 4.66 -3.97
CA ALA A 79 4.99 3.32 -3.64
C ALA A 79 3.86 2.87 -4.57
N ASN A 80 2.85 3.71 -4.76
CA ASN A 80 1.69 3.32 -5.56
C ASN A 80 1.89 3.54 -7.07
N ILE A 81 2.87 4.33 -7.50
CA ILE A 81 3.35 4.29 -8.89
C ILE A 81 3.91 2.90 -9.20
N ILE A 82 4.77 2.37 -8.32
CA ILE A 82 5.40 1.06 -8.48
C ILE A 82 4.34 -0.06 -8.44
N VAL A 83 3.45 -0.05 -7.45
CA VAL A 83 2.38 -1.05 -7.32
C VAL A 83 1.49 -1.08 -8.56
N ASN A 84 1.05 0.08 -9.08
CA ASN A 84 0.21 0.08 -10.28
C ASN A 84 1.00 -0.21 -11.56
N THR A 85 2.32 0.01 -11.58
CA THR A 85 3.19 -0.48 -12.67
C THR A 85 3.23 -2.01 -12.67
N ALA A 86 3.34 -2.66 -11.51
CA ALA A 86 3.26 -4.12 -11.41
C ALA A 86 1.90 -4.65 -11.89
N VAL A 87 0.81 -4.00 -11.48
CA VAL A 87 -0.55 -4.34 -11.95
C VAL A 87 -0.64 -4.19 -13.47
N PHE A 88 -0.15 -3.09 -14.05
CA PHE A 88 -0.17 -2.91 -15.50
C PHE A 88 0.68 -3.94 -16.26
N ALA A 89 1.89 -4.23 -15.77
CA ALA A 89 2.77 -5.22 -16.37
C ALA A 89 2.09 -6.60 -16.41
N THR A 90 1.51 -7.03 -15.29
CA THR A 90 0.88 -8.35 -15.17
C THR A 90 -0.40 -8.51 -16.00
N ILE A 91 -1.18 -7.45 -16.20
CA ILE A 91 -2.37 -7.48 -17.08
C ILE A 91 -1.99 -7.68 -18.55
N ARG A 92 -0.80 -7.24 -18.97
CA ARG A 92 -0.30 -7.42 -20.34
C ARG A 92 0.39 -8.77 -20.58
N MET A 93 0.56 -9.58 -19.53
CA MET A 93 1.18 -10.89 -19.61
C MET A 93 0.13 -11.98 -19.76
N LYS A 94 0.40 -12.97 -20.62
CA LYS A 94 -0.47 -14.15 -20.78
C LYS A 94 -0.10 -15.27 -19.80
N ASP A 95 1.19 -15.47 -19.57
CA ASP A 95 1.73 -16.52 -18.71
C ASP A 95 1.73 -16.15 -17.22
N ASP A 96 1.30 -17.08 -16.36
CA ASP A 96 1.17 -16.84 -14.93
C ASP A 96 2.51 -16.88 -14.19
N ALA A 97 3.46 -17.70 -14.65
CA ALA A 97 4.81 -17.71 -14.04
C ALA A 97 5.51 -16.36 -14.27
N GLY A 98 5.39 -15.80 -15.47
CA GLY A 98 5.87 -14.46 -15.81
C GLY A 98 5.24 -13.37 -14.94
N LYS A 99 3.92 -13.44 -14.68
CA LYS A 99 3.23 -12.49 -13.78
C LYS A 99 3.77 -12.54 -12.36
N VAL A 100 3.98 -13.74 -11.82
CA VAL A 100 4.52 -13.92 -10.45
C VAL A 100 5.92 -13.35 -10.35
N ILE A 101 6.81 -13.69 -11.29
CA ILE A 101 8.19 -13.20 -11.30
C ILE A 101 8.22 -11.67 -11.42
N ALA A 102 7.46 -11.09 -12.35
CA ALA A 102 7.38 -9.65 -12.53
C ALA A 102 6.84 -8.94 -11.28
N MET A 103 5.78 -9.48 -10.67
CA MET A 103 5.22 -8.93 -9.44
C MET A 103 6.25 -8.92 -8.32
N ILE A 104 6.99 -10.03 -8.10
CA ILE A 104 8.02 -10.12 -7.06
C ILE A 104 9.08 -9.03 -7.24
N PHE A 105 9.66 -8.91 -8.44
CA PHE A 105 10.74 -7.94 -8.67
C PHE A 105 10.26 -6.49 -8.63
N ILE A 106 9.09 -6.18 -9.17
CA ILE A 106 8.59 -4.80 -9.19
C ILE A 106 8.17 -4.38 -7.77
N ILE A 107 7.44 -5.22 -7.04
CA ILE A 107 7.00 -4.92 -5.68
C ILE A 107 8.20 -4.84 -4.72
N TYR A 108 9.24 -5.65 -4.94
CA TYR A 108 10.48 -5.57 -4.16
C TYR A 108 11.09 -4.17 -4.17
N ILE A 109 11.01 -3.41 -5.27
CA ILE A 109 11.61 -2.07 -5.37
C ILE A 109 11.07 -1.14 -4.28
N PHE A 110 9.76 -1.04 -4.10
CA PHE A 110 9.22 -0.12 -3.10
C PHE A 110 9.46 -0.62 -1.67
N ALA A 111 9.45 -1.93 -1.46
CA ALA A 111 9.73 -2.54 -0.16
C ALA A 111 11.19 -2.30 0.25
N PHE A 112 12.13 -2.49 -0.68
CA PHE A 112 13.56 -2.28 -0.48
C PHE A 112 13.89 -0.80 -0.23
N LEU A 113 13.25 0.12 -0.97
CA LEU A 113 13.41 1.57 -0.77
C LEU A 113 12.68 2.10 0.47
N GLY A 114 11.94 1.25 1.19
CA GLY A 114 11.24 1.63 2.42
C GLY A 114 10.08 2.59 2.21
N PHE A 115 9.49 2.65 1.01
CA PHE A 115 8.38 3.57 0.71
C PHE A 115 7.12 3.27 1.52
N GLU A 116 6.21 4.24 1.59
CA GLU A 116 4.98 4.13 2.37
C GLU A 116 3.81 3.56 1.56
N HIS A 117 3.31 2.39 1.95
CA HIS A 117 2.10 1.81 1.36
C HIS A 117 1.08 1.57 2.46
N VAL A 118 -0.02 2.32 2.45
CA VAL A 118 -0.97 2.39 3.58
C VAL A 118 -1.47 1.01 4.02
N ILE A 119 -1.73 0.11 3.08
CA ILE A 119 -2.21 -1.25 3.40
C ILE A 119 -1.09 -2.13 3.99
N ALA A 120 0.17 -1.95 3.55
CA ALA A 120 1.29 -2.68 4.12
C ALA A 120 1.64 -2.16 5.52
N ASN A 121 1.48 -0.85 5.73
CA ASN A 121 1.67 -0.20 7.02
C ASN A 121 0.63 -0.68 8.05
N PHE A 122 -0.62 -0.92 7.65
CA PHE A 122 -1.62 -1.54 8.54
C PHE A 122 -1.12 -2.86 9.11
N ALA A 123 -0.59 -3.76 8.27
CA ALA A 123 -0.10 -5.05 8.72
C ALA A 123 1.20 -4.91 9.54
N THR A 124 2.20 -4.21 9.02
CA THR A 124 3.51 -4.11 9.68
C THR A 124 3.44 -3.40 11.04
N PHE A 125 2.64 -2.34 11.16
CA PHE A 125 2.52 -1.61 12.42
C PHE A 125 1.75 -2.44 13.46
N SER A 126 0.69 -3.14 13.04
CA SER A 126 -0.05 -4.05 13.92
C SER A 126 0.80 -5.24 14.37
N LEU A 127 1.56 -5.86 13.47
CA LEU A 127 2.44 -6.98 13.82
C LEU A 127 3.54 -6.54 14.79
N ALA A 128 4.17 -5.38 14.54
CA ALA A 128 5.17 -4.83 15.45
C ALA A 128 4.57 -4.55 16.83
N PHE A 129 3.36 -3.98 16.90
CA PHE A 129 2.67 -3.76 18.17
C PHE A 129 2.43 -5.07 18.93
N PHE A 130 1.86 -6.09 18.28
CA PHE A 130 1.56 -7.36 18.95
C PHE A 130 2.82 -8.12 19.35
N ALA A 131 3.83 -8.20 18.47
CA ALA A 131 5.07 -8.92 18.73
C ALA A 131 5.96 -8.24 19.79
N ASN A 132 5.88 -6.91 19.92
CA ASN A 132 6.54 -6.17 20.99
C ASN A 132 5.75 -6.22 22.32
N GLY A 133 4.51 -6.70 22.31
CA GLY A 133 3.61 -6.66 23.47
C GLY A 133 3.09 -5.26 23.80
N GLY A 134 3.17 -4.32 22.86
CA GLY A 134 2.82 -2.92 23.04
C GLY A 134 3.45 -2.00 21.99
N PRO A 135 3.29 -0.67 22.13
CA PRO A 135 3.85 0.29 21.19
C PRO A 135 5.38 0.20 21.13
N VAL A 136 5.94 0.13 19.92
CA VAL A 136 7.38 0.29 19.70
C VAL A 136 7.79 1.76 19.83
N GLU A 137 9.08 2.04 19.81
CA GLU A 137 9.59 3.41 19.89
C GLU A 137 8.97 4.31 18.80
N GLY A 138 8.51 5.50 19.22
CA GLY A 138 7.86 6.47 18.32
C GLY A 138 6.43 6.12 17.92
N MET A 139 5.87 4.99 18.37
CA MET A 139 4.50 4.57 18.07
C MET A 139 3.49 5.27 18.97
N THR A 140 3.09 6.47 18.55
CA THR A 140 2.03 7.26 19.16
C THR A 140 0.79 7.25 18.26
N VAL A 141 -0.38 7.57 18.83
CA VAL A 141 -1.60 7.73 18.03
C VAL A 141 -1.39 8.77 16.93
N MET A 142 -0.67 9.85 17.21
CA MET A 142 -0.42 10.91 16.22
C MET A 142 0.51 10.44 15.08
N SER A 143 1.59 9.73 15.38
CA SER A 143 2.51 9.23 14.34
C SER A 143 1.87 8.17 13.46
N ILE A 144 1.03 7.29 14.02
CA ILE A 144 0.24 6.31 13.26
C ILE A 144 -0.76 7.03 12.35
N LEU A 145 -1.57 7.95 12.90
CA LEU A 145 -2.57 8.68 12.12
C LEU A 145 -1.93 9.52 11.01
N SER A 146 -0.81 10.18 11.30
CA SER A 146 -0.01 10.89 10.30
C SER A 146 0.41 9.94 9.19
N ASN A 147 1.07 8.83 9.54
CA ASN A 147 1.56 7.88 8.54
C ASN A 147 0.42 7.35 7.67
N PHE A 148 -0.69 6.88 8.26
CA PHE A 148 -1.81 6.34 7.51
C PHE A 148 -2.46 7.38 6.60
N LEU A 149 -2.64 8.62 7.08
CA LEU A 149 -3.22 9.69 6.29
C LEU A 149 -2.32 10.08 5.12
N PHE A 150 -1.06 10.42 5.38
CA PHE A 150 -0.17 10.93 4.35
C PHE A 150 0.25 9.84 3.36
N SER A 151 0.51 8.61 3.82
CA SER A 151 0.76 7.48 2.92
C SER A 151 -0.48 7.15 2.08
N GLY A 152 -1.68 7.17 2.65
CA GLY A 152 -2.94 6.93 1.94
C GLY A 152 -3.22 7.99 0.87
N LEU A 153 -3.02 9.27 1.19
CA LEU A 153 -3.13 10.38 0.24
C LEU A 153 -2.07 10.26 -0.87
N GLY A 154 -0.82 9.99 -0.50
CA GLY A 154 0.27 9.78 -1.46
C GLY A 154 -0.04 8.62 -2.40
N ASN A 155 -0.49 7.48 -1.85
CA ASN A 155 -0.90 6.33 -2.63
C ASN A 155 -2.03 6.70 -3.60
N PHE A 156 -3.03 7.48 -3.18
CA PHE A 156 -4.10 7.93 -4.06
C PHE A 156 -3.58 8.80 -5.20
N VAL A 157 -2.66 9.73 -4.94
CA VAL A 157 -2.03 10.54 -5.98
C VAL A 157 -1.24 9.68 -6.95
N GLY A 158 -0.35 8.81 -6.46
CA GLY A 158 0.49 7.95 -7.31
C GLY A 158 -0.31 6.97 -8.16
N GLY A 159 -1.13 6.14 -7.54
CA GLY A 159 -1.88 5.11 -8.25
C GLY A 159 -3.15 5.63 -8.92
N GLY A 160 -3.88 6.50 -8.23
CA GLY A 160 -5.15 7.03 -8.70
C GLY A 160 -4.98 8.10 -9.77
N ILE A 161 -4.20 9.15 -9.49
CA ILE A 161 -4.10 10.31 -10.38
C ILE A 161 -3.02 10.08 -11.44
N ILE A 162 -1.77 9.86 -11.02
CA ILE A 162 -0.62 9.77 -11.94
C ILE A 162 -0.73 8.56 -12.84
N ILE A 163 -1.06 7.39 -12.30
CA ILE A 163 -1.20 6.19 -13.13
C ILE A 163 -2.60 6.06 -13.70
N GLY A 164 -3.66 6.07 -12.86
CA GLY A 164 -5.03 5.82 -13.33
C GLY A 164 -5.63 6.91 -14.22
N ALA A 165 -5.67 8.15 -13.75
CA ALA A 165 -6.33 9.24 -14.48
C ALA A 165 -5.55 9.63 -15.74
N LEU A 166 -4.22 9.78 -15.64
CA LEU A 166 -3.37 10.11 -16.81
C LEU A 166 -3.46 9.02 -17.88
N TYR A 167 -3.34 7.74 -17.51
CA TYR A 167 -3.48 6.64 -18.46
C TYR A 167 -4.86 6.62 -19.13
N SER A 168 -5.91 6.89 -18.36
CA SER A 168 -7.28 6.92 -18.89
C SER A 168 -7.48 8.07 -19.88
N TRP A 169 -6.97 9.26 -19.57
CA TRP A 169 -7.02 10.44 -20.43
C TRP A 169 -6.20 10.27 -21.71
N LEU A 170 -4.98 9.75 -21.63
CA LEU A 170 -4.14 9.47 -22.81
C LEU A 170 -4.81 8.47 -23.76
N ASN A 171 -5.62 7.55 -23.24
CA ASN A 171 -6.34 6.53 -24.02
C ASN A 171 -7.80 6.91 -24.32
N GLU A 172 -8.19 8.17 -24.18
CA GLU A 172 -9.57 8.62 -24.39
C GLU A 172 -9.95 8.67 -25.89
N LYS A 173 -8.97 8.86 -26.78
CA LYS A 173 -9.15 8.93 -28.24
C LYS A 173 -8.60 7.72 -29.00
N SER A 174 -8.19 6.67 -28.30
CA SER A 174 -7.65 5.47 -28.94
C SER A 174 -8.78 4.66 -29.59
N GLU A 175 -9.07 4.96 -30.86
CA GLU A 175 -9.71 4.03 -31.80
C GLU A 175 -8.74 2.94 -32.30
N LEU A 176 -7.51 2.89 -31.77
CA LEU A 176 -6.58 1.82 -32.07
C LEU A 176 -7.01 0.54 -31.34
N TYR A 177 -7.87 -0.21 -32.04
CA TYR A 177 -7.89 -1.66 -32.01
C TYR A 177 -6.44 -2.14 -32.06
N VAL A 178 -5.98 -2.77 -30.97
CA VAL A 178 -4.72 -3.51 -30.97
C VAL A 178 -5.13 -4.98 -30.89
N ASP A 179 -5.22 -5.55 -32.08
CA ASP A 179 -5.26 -6.95 -32.52
C ASP A 179 -5.71 -8.01 -31.48
#